data_AF-A0A0Q0GFJ3-F1
#
_entry.id   AF-A0A0Q0GFJ3-F1
#
_cell.length_a   1.000
_cell.length_b   1.000
_cell.length_c   1.000
_cell.angle_alpha   90.00
_cell.angle_beta   90.00
_cell.angle_gamma   90.00
#
_symmetry.space_group_name_H-M   'P 1'
#
loop_
_entity.id
_entity.type
_entity.pdbx_description
1 polymer ?
#
loop_
_entity_poly.entity_id
_entity_poly.type
_entity_poly.pdbx_seq_one_letter_code
_entity_poly.pdbx_strand_id
1 'polypeptide(L)'
;MNTFSQKTRKNIQACCMAPFVVFPALLVAFLILYSYSFATGYVVSTTGFEAWIIMTFVGWLLAAFLTLFYGLPIALLLQHFNKFKLRFLLPLSLVPTFIVLLTSKSELGVLFIYAYSSAIVAVAYWFIFTRKKCGE
;
A
#
# COMPACT_ATOMS: atom_id res chain seq x y z
N MET A 1 24.38 -12.11 -18.86
CA MET A 1 23.10 -12.05 -19.60
C MET A 1 22.08 -11.26 -18.79
N ASN A 2 21.49 -10.22 -19.36
CA ASN A 2 20.34 -9.54 -18.75
C ASN A 2 19.07 -10.10 -19.38
N THR A 3 18.42 -11.06 -18.73
CA THR A 3 17.19 -11.73 -19.23
C THR A 3 15.99 -10.79 -19.32
N PHE A 4 16.03 -9.64 -18.65
CA PHE A 4 14.94 -8.66 -18.63
C PHE A 4 15.45 -7.24 -18.87
N SER A 5 14.63 -6.44 -19.57
CA SER A 5 14.81 -4.99 -19.72
C SER A 5 14.93 -4.30 -18.36
N GLN A 6 15.75 -3.24 -18.28
CA GLN A 6 15.87 -2.37 -17.11
C GLN A 6 14.50 -1.93 -16.56
N LYS A 7 13.56 -1.59 -17.46
CA LYS A 7 12.20 -1.17 -17.10
C LYS A 7 11.41 -2.30 -16.44
N THR A 8 11.49 -3.51 -16.98
CA THR A 8 10.85 -4.70 -16.41
C THR A 8 11.41 -5.03 -15.03
N ARG A 9 12.74 -4.98 -14.87
CA ARG A 9 13.37 -5.23 -13.55
C ARG A 9 12.92 -4.23 -12.50
N LYS A 10 12.81 -2.94 -12.85
CA LYS A 10 12.30 -1.91 -11.95
C LYS A 10 10.84 -2.14 -11.56
N ASN A 11 10.00 -2.58 -12.49
CA ASN A 11 8.60 -2.93 -12.19
C ASN A 11 8.50 -4.14 -11.26
N ILE A 12 9.31 -5.18 -11.48
CA ILE A 12 9.37 -6.34 -10.59
C ILE A 12 9.82 -5.92 -9.19
N GLN A 13 10.90 -5.14 -9.10
CA GLN A 13 11.41 -4.64 -7.81
C GLN A 13 10.36 -3.79 -7.08
N ALA A 14 9.72 -2.85 -7.77
CA ALA A 14 8.67 -2.02 -7.19
C ALA A 14 7.46 -2.87 -6.75
N CYS A 15 7.06 -3.87 -7.53
CA CYS A 15 5.95 -4.76 -7.23
C CYS A 15 6.21 -5.62 -5.98
N CYS A 16 7.43 -6.11 -5.80
CA CYS A 16 7.79 -6.93 -4.65
C CYS A 16 8.02 -6.07 -3.40
N MET A 17 8.64 -4.89 -3.54
CA MET A 17 9.05 -4.08 -2.40
C MET A 17 7.95 -3.14 -1.87
N ALA A 18 7.09 -2.61 -2.74
CA ALA A 18 6.07 -1.64 -2.34
C ALA A 18 5.08 -2.18 -1.30
N PRO A 19 4.60 -3.44 -1.35
CA PRO A 19 3.72 -3.96 -0.30
C PRO A 19 4.36 -3.95 1.09
N PHE A 20 5.68 -4.09 1.22
CA PHE A 20 6.35 -4.13 2.52
C PHE A 20 6.21 -2.83 3.32
N VAL A 21 5.95 -1.68 2.68
CA VAL A 21 5.72 -0.43 3.43
C VAL A 21 4.40 -0.43 4.20
N VAL A 22 3.48 -1.37 3.95
CA VAL A 22 2.23 -1.50 4.72
C VAL A 22 2.52 -1.75 6.19
N PHE A 23 3.54 -2.54 6.52
CA PHE A 23 3.88 -2.87 7.91
C PHE A 23 4.29 -1.63 8.73
N PRO A 24 5.32 -0.85 8.34
CA PRO A 24 5.66 0.38 9.05
C PRO A 24 4.54 1.43 8.96
N ALA A 25 3.78 1.49 7.86
CA ALA A 25 2.67 2.43 7.72
C ALA A 25 1.58 2.20 8.76
N LEU A 26 1.17 0.93 8.94
CA LEU A 26 0.19 0.56 9.94
C LEU A 26 0.73 0.76 11.35
N LEU A 27 2.02 0.48 11.59
CA LEU A 27 2.64 0.67 12.91
C LEU A 27 2.55 2.14 13.35
N VAL A 28 2.82 3.08 12.43
CA VAL A 28 2.65 4.51 12.67
C VAL A 28 1.20 4.84 13.01
N ALA A 29 0.23 4.30 12.26
CA ALA A 29 -1.19 4.52 12.54
C ALA A 29 -1.60 3.97 13.92
N PHE A 30 -1.10 2.80 14.30
CA PHE A 30 -1.32 2.21 15.62
C PHE A 30 -0.74 3.08 16.74
N LEU A 31 0.51 3.55 16.59
CA LEU A 31 1.14 4.42 17.59
C LEU A 31 0.34 5.72 17.79
N ILE A 32 -0.14 6.33 16.71
CA ILE A 32 -0.98 7.55 16.79
C ILE A 32 -2.27 7.26 17.57
N LEU A 33 -2.97 6.17 17.24
CA LEU A 33 -4.20 5.77 17.93
C LEU A 33 -3.93 5.46 19.41
N TYR A 34 -2.86 4.72 19.70
CA TYR A 34 -2.46 4.37 21.06
C TYR A 34 -2.12 5.60 21.90
N SER A 35 -1.35 6.55 21.35
CA SER A 35 -1.03 7.81 22.02
C SER A 35 -2.29 8.65 22.29
N TYR A 36 -3.24 8.68 21.36
CA TYR A 36 -4.50 9.38 21.55
C TYR A 36 -5.36 8.74 22.65
N SER A 37 -5.46 7.41 22.66
CA SER A 37 -6.17 6.68 23.71
C SER A 37 -5.55 6.88 25.09
N PHE A 38 -4.21 6.87 25.18
CA PHE A 38 -3.49 7.17 26.43
C PHE A 38 -3.79 8.60 26.92
N ALA A 39 -3.81 9.58 26.02
CA ALA A 39 -4.12 10.98 26.36
C ALA A 39 -5.59 11.19 26.78
N THR A 40 -6.52 10.37 26.32
CA THR A 40 -7.96 10.48 26.58
C THR A 40 -8.45 9.58 27.72
N GLY A 41 -7.55 8.80 28.36
CA GLY A 41 -7.89 7.87 29.42
C GLY A 41 -8.64 6.62 28.94
N TYR A 42 -8.73 6.40 27.63
CA TYR A 42 -9.34 5.22 27.04
C TYR A 42 -8.30 4.08 27.05
N VAL A 43 -8.53 3.02 27.82
CA VAL A 43 -7.59 1.89 27.90
C VAL A 43 -7.77 1.02 26.65
N VAL A 44 -6.79 1.07 25.73
CA VAL A 44 -6.69 0.07 24.65
C VAL A 44 -6.29 -1.24 25.30
N SER A 45 -7.17 -2.25 25.25
CA SER A 45 -6.86 -3.57 25.80
C SER A 45 -5.66 -4.19 25.07
N THR A 46 -4.82 -4.91 25.81
CA THR A 46 -3.67 -5.64 25.25
C THR A 46 -4.07 -6.68 24.20
N THR A 47 -5.31 -7.18 24.27
CA THR A 47 -5.93 -8.04 23.24
C THR A 47 -6.06 -7.34 21.88
N GLY A 48 -6.13 -6.01 21.84
CA GLY A 48 -6.15 -5.23 20.60
C GLY A 48 -4.82 -5.25 19.84
N PHE A 49 -3.69 -5.47 20.53
CA PHE A 49 -2.37 -5.49 19.91
C PHE A 49 -2.12 -6.78 19.10
N GLU A 50 -2.47 -7.94 19.65
CA GLU A 50 -2.37 -9.21 18.94
C GLU A 50 -3.27 -9.25 17.70
N ALA A 51 -4.52 -8.79 17.85
CA ALA A 51 -5.44 -8.63 16.73
C ALA A 51 -4.88 -7.68 15.66
N TRP A 52 -4.21 -6.59 16.07
CA TRP A 52 -3.59 -5.64 15.16
C TRP A 52 -2.41 -6.23 14.38
N ILE A 53 -1.56 -7.06 15.00
CA ILE A 53 -0.46 -7.76 14.32
C ILE A 53 -1.03 -8.69 13.24
N ILE A 54 -2.05 -9.49 13.58
CA ILE A 54 -2.70 -10.41 12.64
C ILE A 54 -3.30 -9.63 11.47
N MET A 55 -4.05 -8.56 11.75
CA MET A 55 -4.66 -7.70 10.73
C MET A 55 -3.60 -7.04 9.84
N THR A 56 -2.46 -6.65 10.38
CA THR A 56 -1.33 -6.07 9.63
C THR A 56 -0.71 -7.11 8.70
N PHE A 57 -0.52 -8.35 9.17
CA PHE A 57 0.00 -9.43 8.35
C PHE A 57 -0.95 -9.81 7.20
N VAL A 58 -2.24 -9.95 7.50
CA VAL A 58 -3.28 -10.20 6.49
C VAL A 58 -3.36 -9.03 5.49
N GLY A 59 -3.32 -7.79 5.98
CA GLY A 59 -3.30 -6.59 5.15
C GLY A 59 -2.09 -6.52 4.22
N TRP A 60 -0.91 -6.93 4.69
CA TRP A 60 0.29 -7.02 3.86
C TRP A 60 0.17 -8.06 2.75
N LEU A 61 -0.32 -9.27 3.07
CA LEU A 61 -0.57 -10.32 2.07
C LEU A 61 -1.58 -9.85 1.00
N LEU A 62 -2.67 -9.21 1.44
CA LEU A 62 -3.67 -8.67 0.54
C LEU A 62 -3.08 -7.56 -0.35
N ALA A 63 -2.27 -6.66 0.23
CA ALA A 63 -1.59 -5.61 -0.51
C ALA A 63 -0.60 -6.20 -1.54
N ALA A 64 0.12 -7.26 -1.21
CA ALA A 64 1.01 -7.94 -2.14
C ALA A 64 0.25 -8.55 -3.31
N PHE A 65 -0.86 -9.24 -3.02
CA PHE A 65 -1.73 -9.81 -4.04
C PHE A 65 -2.31 -8.72 -4.96
N LEU A 66 -2.91 -7.67 -4.39
CA LEU A 66 -3.45 -6.55 -5.15
C LEU A 66 -2.38 -5.82 -5.97
N THR A 67 -1.18 -5.64 -5.43
CA THR A 67 -0.09 -4.99 -6.17
C THR A 67 0.34 -5.82 -7.37
N LEU A 68 0.37 -7.16 -7.24
CA LEU A 68 0.75 -8.06 -8.32
C LEU A 68 -0.33 -8.17 -9.42
N PHE A 69 -1.59 -8.38 -9.03
CA PHE A 69 -2.67 -8.67 -9.98
C PHE A 69 -3.40 -7.44 -10.50
N TYR A 70 -3.36 -6.33 -9.77
CA TYR A 70 -4.03 -5.08 -10.13
C TYR A 70 -3.03 -3.94 -10.35
N GLY A 71 -2.14 -3.70 -9.38
CA GLY A 71 -1.18 -2.60 -9.42
C GLY A 71 -0.19 -2.69 -10.59
N LEU A 72 0.37 -3.87 -10.83
CA LEU A 72 1.38 -4.08 -11.88
C LEU A 72 0.78 -3.91 -13.29
N PRO A 73 -0.35 -4.53 -13.67
CA PRO A 73 -0.98 -4.26 -14.97
C PRO A 73 -1.28 -2.78 -15.19
N ILE A 74 -1.76 -2.07 -14.17
CA ILE A 74 -2.05 -0.64 -14.26
C ILE A 74 -0.78 0.18 -14.42
N ALA A 75 0.27 -0.14 -13.68
CA ALA A 75 1.57 0.51 -13.81
C ALA A 75 2.13 0.32 -15.24
N LEU A 76 2.04 -0.88 -15.79
CA LEU A 76 2.46 -1.17 -17.17
C LEU A 76 1.62 -0.39 -18.20
N LEU A 77 0.31 -0.33 -18.01
CA LEU A 77 -0.60 0.41 -18.88
C LEU A 77 -0.32 1.92 -18.84
N LEU A 78 -0.17 2.50 -17.65
CA LEU A 78 0.23 3.90 -17.47
C LEU A 78 1.61 4.20 -18.11
N GLN A 79 2.54 3.25 -18.00
CA GLN A 79 3.87 3.37 -18.63
C GLN A 79 3.83 3.24 -20.14
N HIS A 80 2.89 2.48 -20.70
CA HIS A 80 2.69 2.36 -22.14
C HIS A 80 2.21 3.69 -22.74
N PHE A 81 1.29 4.38 -22.05
CA PHE A 81 0.78 5.70 -22.47
C PHE A 81 1.66 6.88 -22.04
N ASN A 82 2.85 6.65 -21.48
CA ASN A 82 3.73 7.69 -20.93
C ASN A 82 3.04 8.59 -19.86
N LYS A 83 2.06 8.02 -19.14
CA LYS A 83 1.27 8.68 -18.08
C LYS A 83 1.61 8.14 -16.68
N PHE A 84 2.75 7.49 -16.50
CA PHE A 84 3.20 7.00 -15.19
C PHE A 84 3.63 8.15 -14.26
N LYS A 85 2.64 8.85 -13.72
CA LYS A 85 2.79 9.97 -12.76
C LYS A 85 1.94 9.68 -11.53
N LEU A 86 2.39 10.12 -10.36
CA LEU A 86 1.71 9.89 -9.10
C LEU A 86 0.24 10.34 -9.12
N ARG A 87 -0.06 11.48 -9.76
CA ARG A 87 -1.42 12.02 -9.92
C ARG A 87 -2.42 11.08 -10.61
N PHE A 88 -1.95 10.13 -11.43
CA PHE A 88 -2.79 9.14 -12.07
C PHE A 88 -2.76 7.81 -11.31
N LEU A 89 -1.61 7.43 -10.77
CA LEU A 89 -1.44 6.18 -10.04
C LEU A 89 -2.27 6.14 -8.74
N LEU A 90 -2.32 7.24 -8.01
CA LEU A 90 -2.98 7.35 -6.71
C LEU A 90 -4.51 7.18 -6.78
N PRO A 91 -5.26 7.85 -7.66
CA PRO A 91 -6.70 7.58 -7.79
C PRO A 91 -6.97 6.16 -8.32
N LEU A 92 -6.10 5.62 -9.20
CA LEU A 92 -6.23 4.25 -9.68
C LEU A 92 -5.99 3.22 -8.57
N SER A 93 -5.03 3.46 -7.66
CA SER A 93 -4.78 2.53 -6.55
C SER A 93 -5.94 2.45 -5.57
N LEU A 94 -6.77 3.50 -5.45
CA LEU A 94 -7.92 3.54 -4.56
C LEU A 94 -9.15 2.79 -5.11
N VAL A 95 -9.16 2.42 -6.40
CA VAL A 95 -10.32 1.74 -7.01
C VAL A 95 -10.72 0.45 -6.27
N PRO A 96 -9.80 -0.48 -5.89
CA PRO A 96 -10.16 -1.64 -5.08
C PRO A 96 -10.80 -1.26 -3.74
N THR A 97 -10.34 -0.17 -3.12
CA THR A 97 -10.92 0.34 -1.87
C THR A 97 -12.35 0.82 -2.08
N PHE A 98 -12.63 1.53 -3.18
CA PHE A 98 -13.98 1.95 -3.54
C PHE A 98 -14.90 0.78 -3.89
N ILE A 99 -14.38 -0.28 -4.52
CA ILE A 99 -15.15 -1.49 -4.78
C ILE A 99 -15.60 -2.11 -3.45
N VAL A 100 -14.66 -2.27 -2.50
CA VAL A 100 -14.97 -2.78 -1.16
C VAL A 100 -16.00 -1.90 -0.45
N LEU A 101 -15.89 -0.58 -0.53
CA LEU A 101 -16.88 0.36 0.01
C LEU A 101 -18.30 0.10 -0.52
N LEU A 102 -18.42 -0.16 -1.82
CA LEU A 102 -19.72 -0.36 -2.46
C LEU A 102 -20.30 -1.75 -2.19
N THR A 103 -19.44 -2.76 -2.05
CA THR A 103 -19.88 -4.16 -1.86
C THR A 103 -20.06 -4.54 -0.40
N SER A 104 -19.39 -3.83 0.52
CA SER A 104 -19.36 -4.18 1.93
C SER A 104 -19.96 -3.03 2.75
N LYS A 105 -20.84 -3.35 3.70
CA LYS A 105 -21.28 -2.41 4.76
C LYS A 105 -20.17 -2.22 5.81
N SER A 106 -18.93 -2.04 5.34
CA SER A 106 -17.75 -1.96 6.19
C SER A 106 -17.76 -0.63 6.94
N GLU A 107 -17.28 -0.65 8.18
CA GLU A 107 -17.16 0.56 8.98
C GLU A 107 -16.19 1.55 8.33
N LEU A 108 -16.50 2.84 8.44
CA LEU A 108 -15.68 3.92 7.87
C LEU A 108 -14.22 3.84 8.31
N GLY A 109 -13.95 3.38 9.53
CA GLY A 109 -12.58 3.20 10.05
C GLY A 109 -11.75 2.19 9.25
N VAL A 110 -12.35 1.07 8.85
CA VAL A 110 -11.67 0.03 8.05
C VAL A 110 -11.34 0.56 6.65
N LEU A 111 -12.24 1.36 6.08
CA LEU A 111 -12.05 2.01 4.79
C LEU A 111 -10.90 3.01 4.79
N PHE A 112 -10.76 3.81 5.85
CA PHE A 112 -9.62 4.72 5.98
C PHE A 112 -8.30 3.97 6.02
N ILE A 113 -8.23 2.84 6.71
CA ILE A 113 -7.01 2.00 6.77
C ILE A 113 -6.68 1.44 5.38
N TYR A 114 -7.67 0.98 4.62
CA TYR A 114 -7.45 0.49 3.26
C TYR A 114 -7.05 1.59 2.29
N ALA A 115 -7.68 2.76 2.36
CA ALA A 115 -7.31 3.91 1.54
C ALA A 115 -5.87 4.38 1.84
N TYR A 116 -5.52 4.48 3.13
CA TYR A 116 -4.18 4.82 3.58
C TYR A 116 -3.13 3.81 3.10
N SER A 117 -3.40 2.51 3.28
CA SER A 117 -2.50 1.44 2.83
C SER A 117 -2.34 1.42 1.31
N SER A 118 -3.42 1.61 0.56
CA SER A 118 -3.36 1.69 -0.90
C SER A 118 -2.52 2.89 -1.36
N ALA A 119 -2.74 4.07 -0.77
CA ALA A 119 -2.00 5.27 -1.11
C ALA A 119 -0.50 5.12 -0.83
N ILE A 120 -0.13 4.56 0.33
CA ILE A 120 1.29 4.42 0.69
C ILE A 120 2.00 3.39 -0.20
N VAL A 121 1.33 2.31 -0.57
CA VAL A 121 1.85 1.32 -1.53
C VAL A 121 2.02 1.95 -2.92
N ALA A 122 1.07 2.75 -3.38
CA ALA A 122 1.16 3.44 -4.66
C ALA A 122 2.33 4.44 -4.69
N VAL A 123 2.49 5.23 -3.62
CA VAL A 123 3.61 6.16 -3.45
C VAL A 123 4.94 5.41 -3.42
N ALA A 124 5.03 4.32 -2.65
CA ALA A 124 6.24 3.51 -2.57
C ALA A 124 6.58 2.86 -3.91
N TYR A 125 5.60 2.30 -4.62
CA TYR A 125 5.79 1.73 -5.95
C TYR A 125 6.33 2.78 -6.93
N TRP A 126 5.71 3.96 -6.97
CA TRP A 126 6.16 5.07 -7.81
C TRP A 126 7.58 5.53 -7.45
N PHE A 127 7.88 5.66 -6.16
CA PHE A 127 9.18 6.09 -5.68
C PHE A 127 10.27 5.08 -6.06
N ILE A 128 10.04 3.78 -5.82
CA ILE A 128 11.00 2.72 -6.14
C ILE A 128 11.25 2.64 -7.66
N PHE A 129 10.20 2.80 -8.47
CA PHE A 129 10.34 2.79 -9.93
C PHE A 129 11.08 4.01 -10.47
N THR A 130 10.77 5.21 -9.96
CA THR A 130 11.37 6.47 -10.46
C THR A 130 12.76 6.72 -9.91
N ARG A 131 13.15 6.09 -8.79
CA ARG A 131 14.50 6.17 -8.25
C ARG A 131 15.53 5.77 -9.31
N LYS A 132 16.42 6.70 -9.66
CA LYS A 132 17.66 6.38 -10.38
C LYS A 132 18.59 5.66 -9.40
N LYS A 133 19.26 4.59 -9.84
CA LYS A 133 20.37 4.05 -9.04
C LYS A 133 21.45 5.14 -9.01
N CYS A 134 21.88 5.55 -7.82
CA CYS A 134 23.12 6.33 -7.68
C CYS A 134 24.25 5.46 -8.25
N GLY A 135 24.81 5.82 -9.41
CA GLY A 135 25.91 5.09 -10.04
C GLY A 135 25.74 4.74 -11.53
N GLU A 136 24.83 5.39 -12.26
CA GLU A 136 24.87 5.47 -13.74
C GLU A 136 25.00 6.94 -14.16
#